data_AF-A0AAW5BFG5-F1
#
_entry.id   AF-A0AAW5BFG5-F1
#
_cell.length_a   1.000
_cell.length_b   1.000
_cell.length_c   1.000
_cell.angle_alpha   90.00
_cell.angle_beta   90.00
_cell.angle_gamma   90.00
#
_symmetry.space_group_name_H-M   'P 1'
#
loop_
_entity.id
_entity.type
_entity.pdbx_description
1 polymer ?
#
loop_
_entity_poly.entity_id
_entity_poly.type
_entity_poly.pdbx_seq_one_letter_code
_entity_poly.pdbx_strand_id
1 'polypeptide(L)' 'MKTGKKMLNAVKIAGSTVLTLGIVIFLYGFFVSDYSAITGIGIGTIMGAVFIFLMGVFFVATEEVLEKFSKPKILK' A
#
# COMPACT_ATOMS: atom_id res chain seq x y z
N MET A 1 9.12 19.12 -6.79
CA MET A 1 8.58 18.15 -7.77
C MET A 1 9.56 17.02 -8.12
N LYS A 2 10.02 16.20 -7.15
CA LYS A 2 10.65 14.89 -7.43
C LYS A 2 10.36 13.84 -6.34
N THR A 3 10.17 14.26 -5.08
CA THR A 3 10.00 13.36 -3.93
C THR A 3 8.63 12.66 -3.91
N GLY A 4 7.51 13.40 -3.94
CA GLY A 4 6.17 12.80 -3.87
C GLY A 4 5.87 11.77 -4.98
N LYS A 5 6.32 12.02 -6.22
CA LYS A 5 6.19 11.05 -7.33
C LYS A 5 7.04 9.79 -7.11
N LYS A 6 8.24 9.90 -6.53
CA LYS A 6 9.09 8.74 -6.20
C LYS A 6 8.46 7.93 -5.06
N MET A 7 7.96 8.58 -4.02
CA MET A 7 7.35 7.89 -2.89
C MET A 7 6.03 7.23 -3.28
N LEU A 8 5.20 7.89 -4.11
CA LEU A 8 4.00 7.29 -4.69
C LEU A 8 4.32 6.04 -5.51
N ASN A 9 5.37 6.08 -6.32
CA ASN A 9 5.76 4.91 -7.11
C ASN A 9 6.27 3.76 -6.23
N ALA A 10 7.03 4.07 -5.17
CA ALA A 10 7.50 3.08 -4.21
C ALA A 10 6.33 2.43 -3.46
N VAL A 11 5.37 3.23 -2.96
CA VAL A 11 4.15 2.75 -2.30
C VAL A 11 3.33 1.90 -3.26
N LYS A 12 3.18 2.33 -4.51
CA LYS A 12 2.42 1.59 -5.53
C LYS A 12 3.04 0.23 -5.81
N ILE A 13 4.37 0.17 -5.95
CA ILE A 13 5.10 -1.09 -6.15
C ILE A 13 4.97 -1.98 -4.91
N ALA A 14 5.30 -1.48 -3.72
CA ALA A 14 5.24 -2.25 -2.48
C ALA A 14 3.83 -2.75 -2.14
N GLY A 15 2.81 -1.91 -2.32
CA GLY A 15 1.42 -2.31 -2.12
C GLY A 15 0.94 -3.33 -3.15
N SER A 16 1.33 -3.17 -4.42
CA SER A 16 0.96 -4.13 -5.46
C SER A 16 1.57 -5.52 -5.23
N THR A 17 2.83 -5.62 -4.81
CA THR A 17 3.49 -6.92 -4.57
C THR A 17 2.87 -7.65 -3.39
N VAL A 18 2.60 -6.95 -2.28
CA VAL A 18 1.96 -7.54 -1.10
C VAL A 18 0.52 -7.97 -1.41
N LEU A 19 -0.23 -7.18 -2.19
CA LEU A 19 -1.58 -7.54 -2.61
C LEU A 19 -1.57 -8.77 -3.53
N THR A 20 -0.66 -8.83 -4.51
CA THR A 20 -0.53 -10.00 -5.40
C THR A 20 -0.18 -11.25 -4.60
N LEU A 21 0.77 -11.17 -3.66
CA LEU A 21 1.11 -12.28 -2.78
C LEU A 21 -0.09 -12.73 -1.93
N GLY A 22 -0.84 -11.79 -1.35
CA GLY A 22 -2.07 -12.09 -0.60
C GLY A 22 -3.13 -12.80 -1.43
N ILE A 23 -3.33 -12.38 -2.68
CA ILE A 23 -4.27 -13.03 -3.61
C ILE A 23 -3.81 -14.45 -3.95
N VAL A 24 -2.51 -14.67 -4.19
CA VAL A 24 -1.98 -16.01 -4.49
C VAL A 24 -2.15 -16.94 -3.29
N ILE A 25 -1.83 -16.48 -2.07
CA ILE A 25 -1.99 -17.26 -0.84
C ILE A 25 -3.48 -17.56 -0.58
N PHE A 26 -4.36 -16.58 -0.82
CA PHE A 26 -5.80 -16.75 -0.67
C PHE A 26 -6.36 -17.77 -1.68
N LEU A 27 -5.98 -17.68 -2.95
CA LEU A 27 -6.38 -18.66 -3.97
C LEU A 27 -5.87 -20.05 -3.63
N TYR A 28 -4.63 -20.17 -3.16
CA TYR A 28 -4.07 -21.46 -2.73
C TYR A 28 -4.84 -22.04 -1.53
N GLY A 29 -5.12 -21.25 -0.51
CA GLY A 29 -5.91 -21.69 0.66
C GLY A 29 -7.36 -22.03 0.33
N PHE A 30 -7.97 -21.31 -0.62
CA PHE A 30 -9.38 -21.52 -1.01
C PHE A 30 -9.57 -22.78 -1.84
N PHE A 31 -8.70 -23.02 -2.85
CA PHE A 31 -8.80 -24.19 -3.72
C PHE A 31 -8.26 -25.48 -3.07
N VAL A 32 -7.33 -25.38 -2.12
CA VAL A 32 -6.83 -26.52 -1.33
C VAL A 32 -7.63 -26.62 -0.02
N SER A 33 -8.95 -26.79 -0.15
CA SER A 33 -10.00 -26.59 0.86
C SER A 33 -9.88 -27.38 2.19
N ASP A 34 -8.81 -28.15 2.40
CA ASP A 34 -8.47 -28.82 3.66
C ASP A 34 -7.79 -27.89 4.70
N TYR A 35 -7.29 -26.72 4.29
CA TYR A 35 -6.55 -25.80 5.18
C TYR A 35 -7.32 -24.51 5.50
N SER A 36 -8.37 -24.61 6.32
CA SER A 36 -9.11 -23.47 6.88
C SER A 36 -8.20 -22.37 7.46
N ALA A 37 -7.08 -22.77 8.08
CA ALA A 37 -6.08 -21.83 8.61
C ALA A 37 -5.38 -20.99 7.52
N ILE A 38 -5.09 -21.57 6.35
CA ILE A 38 -4.41 -20.87 5.24
C ILE A 38 -5.35 -19.84 4.61
N THR A 39 -6.65 -20.15 4.51
CA THR A 39 -7.66 -19.17 4.06
C THR A 39 -7.72 -17.97 5.00
N GLY A 40 -7.66 -18.20 6.32
CA GLY A 40 -7.58 -17.13 7.31
C GLY A 40 -6.33 -16.25 7.17
N ILE A 41 -5.17 -16.86 6.92
CA ILE A 41 -3.92 -16.15 6.63
C ILE A 41 -4.04 -15.33 5.34
N GLY A 42 -4.68 -15.88 4.30
CA GLY A 42 -4.95 -15.17 3.06
C GLY A 42 -5.80 -13.92 3.27
N ILE A 43 -6.90 -14.03 4.02
CA ILE A 43 -7.76 -12.89 4.37
C ILE A 43 -6.98 -11.84 5.16
N GLY A 44 -6.22 -12.26 6.19
CA GLY A 44 -5.41 -11.35 6.99
C GLY A 44 -4.34 -10.63 6.18
N THR A 45 -3.71 -11.34 5.23
CA THR A 45 -2.70 -10.77 4.32
C THR A 45 -3.32 -9.74 3.38
N ILE A 46 -4.51 -10.01 2.81
CA ILE A 46 -5.23 -9.05 1.98
C ILE A 46 -5.64 -7.82 2.81
N MET A 47 -6.19 -8.02 4.01
CA MET A 47 -6.60 -6.92 4.89
C MET A 47 -5.41 -6.05 5.30
N GLY A 48 -4.27 -6.67 5.63
CA GLY A 48 -3.01 -5.98 5.92
C GLY A 48 -2.43 -5.26 4.71
N ALA A 49 -2.48 -5.86 3.52
CA ALA A 49 -2.03 -5.24 2.27
C ALA A 49 -2.80 -3.95 1.98
N VAL A 50 -4.12 -3.95 2.16
CA VAL A 50 -4.96 -2.76 2.02
C VAL A 50 -4.56 -1.69 3.04
N PHE A 51 -4.30 -2.09 4.29
CA PHE A 51 -3.89 -1.15 5.33
C PHE A 51 -2.54 -0.48 5.04
N ILE A 52 -1.54 -1.25 4.60
CA ILE A 52 -0.23 -0.74 4.19
C ILE A 52 -0.36 0.18 2.98
N PHE A 53 -1.22 -0.19 2.01
CA PHE A 53 -1.47 0.63 0.84
C PHE A 53 -2.08 2.00 1.20
N LEU A 54 -3.11 2.00 2.06
CA LEU A 54 -3.74 3.24 2.54
C LEU A 54 -2.75 4.12 3.31
N MET A 55 -1.96 3.55 4.22
CA MET A 55 -0.93 4.28 4.95
C MET A 55 0.12 4.91 4.02
N GLY A 56 0.58 4.16 3.02
CA GLY A 56 1.52 4.68 2.03
C GLY A 56 0.94 5.84 1.22
N VAL A 57 -0.31 5.74 0.78
CA VAL A 57 -1.00 6.83 0.07
C VAL A 57 -1.18 8.05 0.97
N PHE A 58 -1.52 7.85 2.24
CA PHE A 58 -1.67 8.92 3.22
C PHE A 58 -0.36 9.67 3.48
N PHE A 59 0.77 8.95 3.53
CA PHE A 59 2.10 9.55 3.65
C PHE A 59 2.45 10.42 2.45
N VAL A 60 2.15 9.97 1.22
CA VAL A 60 2.37 10.75 0.00
C VAL A 60 1.51 12.01 0.01
N ALA A 61 0.23 11.90 0.37
CA ALA A 61 -0.66 13.05 0.48
C ALA A 61 -0.15 14.06 1.51
N THR A 62 0.32 13.58 2.67
CA THR A 62 0.92 14.42 3.70
C THR A 62 2.19 15.12 3.20
N GLU A 63 3.07 14.42 2.48
CA GLU A 63 4.25 15.05 1.85
C GLU A 63 3.88 16.13 0.85
N GLU A 64 2.84 15.94 0.03
CA GLU A 64 2.38 16.97 -0.91
C GLU A 64 1.81 18.21 -0.19
N VAL A 65 1.06 18.00 0.90
CA VAL A 65 0.55 19.09 1.73
C VAL A 65 1.71 19.81 2.43
N LEU A 66 2.66 19.08 3.00
CA LEU A 66 3.84 19.66 3.65
C LEU A 66 4.73 20.42 2.65
N GLU A 67 4.96 19.90 1.43
CA GLU A 67 5.73 20.61 0.39
C GLU A 67 5.04 21.94 0.01
N LYS A 68 3.70 21.99 0.01
CA LYS A 68 2.94 23.22 -0.22
C LYS A 68 3.04 24.23 0.93
N PHE A 69 3.09 23.77 2.19
CA PHE A 69 3.20 24.65 3.35
C PHE A 69 4.66 25.08 3.63
N SER A 70 5.65 24.22 3.37
CA SER A 70 7.07 24.51 3.61
C SER A 70 7.74 25.35 2.52
N LYS A 71 7.10 25.57 1.37
CA LYS A 71 7.49 26.64 0.45
C LYS A 71 6.72 27.91 0.82
N PRO A 72 7.27 28.82 1.65
CA PRO A 72 6.69 30.15 1.73
C PRO A 72 6.68 30.70 0.30
N LYS A 73 5.51 31.18 -0.15
CA LYS A 73 5.44 32.08 -1.31
C LYS A 73 6.39 33.22 -1.02
N ILE A 74 7.61 33.15 -1.54
CA ILE A 74 8.38 34.36 -1.78
C ILE A 74 7.56 35.08 -2.84
N LEU A 75 6.76 36.02 -2.34
CA LEU A 75 6.10 37.06 -3.12
C LEU A 75 7.15 37.62 -4.09
N LYS A 76 6.96 37.34 -5.37
CA LYS A 76 7.50 38.18 -6.45
C LYS A 76 6.35 39.05 -6.93
#